data_AF-R7TJK1-F1
#
_entry.id   AF-R7TJK1-F1
#
_cell.length_a   1.000
_cell.length_b   1.000
_cell.length_c   1.000
_cell.angle_alpha   90.00
_cell.angle_beta   90.00
_cell.angle_gamma   90.00
#
_symmetry.space_group_name_H-M   'P 1'
#
loop_
_entity.id
_entity.type
_entity.pdbx_description
1 polymer ?
#
loop_
_entity_poly.entity_id
_entity_poly.type
_entity_poly.pdbx_seq_one_letter_code
_entity_poly.pdbx_strand_id
1 'polypeptide(L)'
;MSRELHVRHRPGTKKMHLTDGIGLLGLLQPKLLKWAGLVVFAMPRRVKRVPLPLESYQNENKPKAKYLLSCSDANPMTSAEVLAMADPELKALWNDLDLSYEDPWGSEILRREVAKMHEVQAFGQPGLGIGWLISQNKGLLRRMMDYKDYLIKGSPKPSEVIATISLRNREKILKANLKIINKNLDILDGFFDEFKDIFEWHRPHGGTMTLVKVKGWAAELGKKKGASGFCQFAMDEGQIMLVPSHIFGIEDSFFRIGFGRNDLKDCVKALKAVLLKGKPQPPPPVQE
;
A
#
# COMPACT_ATOMS: atom_id res chain seq x y z
N MET A 1 48.79 -31.80 -0.25
CA MET A 1 48.76 -31.76 -1.73
C MET A 1 47.75 -30.71 -2.18
N SER A 2 48.19 -29.47 -2.28
CA SER A 2 47.41 -28.32 -2.76
C SER A 2 47.78 -28.06 -4.21
N ARG A 3 46.79 -28.04 -5.12
CA ARG A 3 46.98 -27.65 -6.52
C ARG A 3 46.86 -26.14 -6.64
N GLU A 4 47.98 -25.46 -6.91
CA GLU A 4 48.02 -24.05 -7.30
C GLU A 4 47.55 -23.87 -8.75
N LEU A 5 46.57 -22.99 -8.95
CA LEU A 5 46.18 -22.50 -10.28
C LEU A 5 47.12 -21.37 -10.70
N HIS A 6 48.02 -21.66 -11.64
CA HIS A 6 48.92 -20.68 -12.25
C HIS A 6 48.14 -19.72 -13.17
N VAL A 7 48.00 -18.46 -12.77
CA VAL A 7 47.47 -17.39 -13.63
C VAL A 7 48.64 -16.65 -14.29
N ARG A 8 48.84 -16.87 -15.60
CA ARG A 8 49.84 -16.13 -16.40
C ARG A 8 49.50 -14.64 -16.42
N HIS A 9 50.40 -13.82 -15.92
CA HIS A 9 50.35 -12.35 -16.01
C HIS A 9 50.89 -11.86 -17.35
N ARG A 10 50.22 -10.87 -17.97
CA ARG A 10 50.84 -10.04 -19.02
C ARG A 10 51.68 -8.94 -18.36
N PRO A 11 52.91 -8.64 -18.85
CA PRO A 11 53.70 -7.52 -18.35
C PRO A 11 53.08 -6.20 -18.83
N GLY A 12 52.78 -5.27 -17.92
CA GLY A 12 52.44 -3.89 -18.26
C GLY A 12 51.31 -3.21 -17.46
N THR A 13 50.52 -3.93 -16.68
CA THR A 13 49.40 -3.32 -15.92
C THR A 13 49.83 -2.96 -14.49
N LYS A 14 49.99 -1.66 -14.20
CA LYS A 14 50.11 -1.16 -12.82
C LYS A 14 48.80 -1.44 -12.06
N LYS A 15 48.91 -2.03 -10.85
CA LYS A 15 47.81 -2.22 -9.90
C LYS A 15 47.29 -0.85 -9.43
N MET A 16 45.98 -0.65 -9.45
CA MET A 16 45.33 0.44 -8.72
C MET A 16 44.53 -0.19 -7.59
N HIS A 17 45.00 -0.01 -6.36
CA HIS A 17 44.25 -0.38 -5.16
C HIS A 17 43.15 0.66 -4.95
N LEU A 18 41.89 0.26 -5.15
CA LEU A 18 40.72 1.09 -4.84
C LEU A 18 40.29 0.81 -3.40
N THR A 19 40.92 1.52 -2.46
CA THR A 19 40.34 1.82 -1.15
C THR A 19 40.40 3.34 -1.01
N ASP A 20 39.25 3.92 -0.67
CA ASP A 20 39.00 5.35 -0.43
C ASP A 20 38.88 6.25 -1.68
N GLY A 21 37.66 6.39 -2.21
CA GLY A 21 37.42 7.33 -3.31
C GLY A 21 36.03 7.37 -3.93
N ILE A 22 34.95 7.08 -3.20
CA ILE A 22 33.58 7.14 -3.77
C ILE A 22 33.14 8.61 -4.01
N GLY A 23 33.79 9.60 -3.38
CA GLY A 23 33.44 11.02 -3.52
C GLY A 23 33.96 11.73 -4.79
N LEU A 24 35.02 11.24 -5.45
CA LEU A 24 35.65 11.96 -6.58
C LEU A 24 35.30 11.41 -7.97
N LEU A 25 34.66 10.24 -8.06
CA LEU A 25 34.34 9.58 -9.33
C LEU A 25 33.13 10.19 -10.07
N GLY A 26 32.39 11.11 -9.44
CA GLY A 26 31.25 11.80 -10.06
C GLY A 26 31.61 12.79 -11.19
N LEU A 27 32.91 13.15 -11.32
CA LEU A 27 33.40 14.10 -12.34
C LEU A 27 34.22 13.44 -13.45
N LEU A 28 34.48 12.12 -13.38
CA LEU A 28 35.18 11.40 -14.44
C LEU A 28 34.21 11.19 -15.61
N GLN A 29 34.46 11.91 -16.70
CA GLN A 29 33.63 11.88 -17.91
C GLN A 29 33.33 10.43 -18.34
N PRO A 30 32.09 10.10 -18.74
CA PRO A 30 31.66 8.76 -19.15
C PRO A 30 32.56 8.06 -20.19
N LYS A 31 33.37 8.84 -20.91
CA LYS A 31 34.35 8.37 -21.89
C LYS A 31 35.51 7.60 -21.25
N LEU A 32 35.99 8.01 -20.07
CA LEU A 32 37.13 7.36 -19.40
C LEU A 32 36.73 5.99 -18.83
N LEU A 33 35.52 5.88 -18.29
CA LEU A 33 34.98 4.63 -17.74
C LEU A 33 34.71 3.59 -18.84
N LYS A 34 34.24 4.01 -20.02
CA LYS A 34 34.09 3.13 -21.19
C LYS A 34 35.43 2.63 -21.73
N TRP A 35 36.47 3.48 -21.70
CA TRP A 35 37.82 3.10 -22.13
C TRP A 35 38.43 2.00 -21.24
N ALA A 36 38.08 1.98 -19.96
CA ALA A 36 38.48 0.95 -19.00
C ALA A 36 37.66 -0.36 -19.10
N GLY A 37 36.76 -0.51 -20.08
CA GLY A 37 35.94 -1.71 -20.27
C GLY A 37 34.76 -1.86 -19.30
N LEU A 38 34.47 -0.82 -18.50
CA LEU A 38 33.30 -0.80 -17.63
C LEU A 38 32.05 -0.42 -18.42
N VAL A 39 31.01 -1.26 -18.32
CA VAL A 39 29.70 -0.97 -18.90
C VAL A 39 29.02 0.10 -18.04
N VAL A 40 29.08 1.35 -18.50
CA VAL A 40 28.36 2.46 -17.88
C VAL A 40 26.98 2.59 -18.52
N PHE A 41 25.95 2.21 -17.78
CA PHE A 41 24.56 2.56 -18.12
C PHE A 41 24.32 4.02 -17.76
N ALA A 42 24.17 4.88 -18.78
CA ALA A 42 23.62 6.21 -18.55
C ALA A 42 22.14 6.04 -18.19
N MET A 43 21.77 6.29 -16.94
CA MET A 43 20.35 6.32 -16.58
C MET A 43 19.65 7.40 -17.43
N PRO A 44 18.59 7.07 -18.16
CA PRO A 44 17.84 8.07 -18.91
C PRO A 44 17.34 9.14 -17.93
N ARG A 45 17.67 10.41 -18.19
CA ARG A 45 17.31 11.57 -17.34
C ARG A 45 15.80 11.72 -17.14
N ARG A 46 14.97 11.04 -17.95
CA ARG A 46 13.52 10.94 -17.80
C ARG A 46 13.07 9.53 -18.12
N VAL A 47 12.79 8.74 -17.09
CA VAL A 47 11.92 7.58 -17.21
C VAL A 47 10.50 8.11 -17.38
N LYS A 48 9.84 7.82 -18.52
CA LYS A 48 8.39 8.06 -18.64
C LYS A 48 7.71 7.15 -17.62
N ARG A 49 7.22 7.72 -16.53
CA ARG A 49 6.40 6.97 -15.56
C ARG A 49 5.12 6.58 -16.25
N VAL A 50 4.81 5.29 -16.29
CA VAL A 50 3.46 4.84 -16.65
C VAL A 50 2.56 5.24 -15.47
N PRO A 51 1.56 6.12 -15.66
CA PRO A 51 0.71 6.54 -14.56
C PRO A 51 -0.13 5.36 -14.09
N LEU A 52 -0.07 5.05 -12.79
CA LEU A 52 -0.99 4.12 -12.16
C LEU A 52 -2.30 4.86 -11.88
N PRO A 53 -3.43 4.49 -12.49
CA PRO A 53 -4.67 5.30 -12.44
C PRO A 53 -5.12 5.64 -11.01
N LEU A 54 -5.06 4.66 -10.10
CA LEU A 54 -5.40 4.87 -8.70
C LEU A 54 -4.44 5.83 -8.01
N GLU A 55 -3.14 5.66 -8.21
CA GLU A 55 -2.12 6.51 -7.57
C GLU A 55 -2.23 7.95 -8.08
N SER A 56 -2.41 8.14 -9.39
CA SER A 56 -2.65 9.45 -9.99
C SER A 56 -3.88 10.11 -9.40
N TYR A 57 -5.00 9.38 -9.31
CA TYR A 57 -6.22 9.89 -8.70
C TYR A 57 -6.00 10.25 -7.22
N GLN A 58 -5.32 9.40 -6.46
CA GLN A 58 -5.07 9.65 -5.04
C GLN A 58 -4.13 10.85 -4.83
N ASN A 59 -3.08 10.99 -5.62
CA ASN A 59 -2.14 12.11 -5.52
C ASN A 59 -2.81 13.45 -5.81
N GLU A 60 -3.76 13.49 -6.74
CA GLU A 60 -4.51 14.70 -7.05
C GLU A 60 -5.53 15.07 -5.96
N ASN A 61 -6.21 14.07 -5.39
CA ASN A 61 -7.40 14.28 -4.58
C ASN A 61 -7.11 14.27 -3.07
N LYS A 62 -6.17 13.45 -2.61
CA LYS A 62 -5.87 13.28 -1.18
C LYS A 62 -5.44 14.58 -0.48
N PRO A 63 -4.64 15.49 -1.08
CA PRO A 63 -4.30 16.76 -0.44
C PRO A 63 -5.48 17.73 -0.26
N LYS A 64 -6.54 17.57 -1.07
CA LYS A 64 -7.75 18.40 -1.03
C LYS A 64 -8.78 17.86 -0.03
N ALA A 65 -8.68 16.58 0.29
CA ALA A 65 -9.65 15.85 1.09
C ALA A 65 -9.47 16.11 2.58
N LYS A 66 -10.57 16.41 3.26
CA LYS A 66 -10.67 16.43 4.73
C LYS A 66 -11.10 15.06 5.27
N TYR A 67 -11.94 14.35 4.53
CA TYR A 67 -12.47 13.04 4.91
C TYR A 67 -12.06 11.99 3.89
N LEU A 68 -11.47 10.88 4.36
CA LEU A 68 -10.95 9.81 3.50
C LEU A 68 -11.84 8.56 3.58
N LEU A 69 -12.87 8.51 2.72
CA LEU A 69 -13.71 7.31 2.54
C LEU A 69 -13.15 6.33 1.50
N SER A 70 -11.96 6.60 0.95
CA SER A 70 -11.33 5.80 -0.10
C SER A 70 -10.29 4.80 0.40
N CYS A 71 -10.07 4.73 1.71
CA CYS A 71 -9.00 3.93 2.31
C CYS A 71 -9.21 2.42 2.12
N SER A 72 -8.12 1.70 1.84
CA SER A 72 -8.14 0.24 1.65
C SER A 72 -7.51 -0.51 2.83
N ASP A 73 -7.02 0.20 3.84
CA ASP A 73 -6.31 -0.35 4.99
C ASP A 73 -7.20 -0.42 6.23
N ALA A 74 -6.85 -1.34 7.14
CA ALA A 74 -7.36 -1.29 8.50
C ALA A 74 -6.73 -0.10 9.25
N ASN A 75 -7.31 0.26 10.39
CA ASN A 75 -6.82 1.34 11.22
C ASN A 75 -5.31 1.15 11.52
N PRO A 76 -4.45 2.13 11.18
CA PRO A 76 -3.02 1.97 11.35
C PRO A 76 -2.65 1.90 12.82
N MET A 77 -1.67 1.05 13.14
CA MET A 77 -1.01 1.02 14.45
C MET A 77 0.28 1.83 14.38
N THR A 78 0.61 2.50 15.48
CA THR A 78 1.90 3.14 15.67
C THR A 78 2.99 2.09 15.93
N SER A 79 4.24 2.43 15.62
CA SER A 79 5.39 1.57 15.95
C SER A 79 5.47 1.29 17.46
N ALA A 80 5.16 2.27 18.29
CA ALA A 80 5.13 2.13 19.74
C ALA A 80 4.10 1.09 20.21
N GLU A 81 2.88 1.10 19.66
CA GLU A 81 1.85 0.11 19.98
C GLU A 81 2.27 -1.31 19.59
N VAL A 82 2.95 -1.47 18.45
CA VAL A 82 3.45 -2.78 18.03
C VAL A 82 4.60 -3.24 18.92
N LEU A 83 5.61 -2.39 19.16
CA LEU A 83 6.76 -2.70 20.02
C LEU A 83 6.35 -3.02 21.47
N ALA A 84 5.27 -2.42 21.97
CA ALA A 84 4.73 -2.74 23.29
C ALA A 84 4.21 -4.20 23.40
N MET A 85 3.98 -4.88 22.27
CA MET A 85 3.59 -6.29 22.22
C MET A 85 4.77 -7.25 22.02
N ALA A 86 6.00 -6.74 21.96
CA ALA A 86 7.20 -7.57 21.81
C ALA A 86 7.43 -8.44 23.06
N ASP A 87 7.66 -9.73 22.84
CA ASP A 87 8.20 -10.62 23.85
C ASP A 87 9.69 -10.30 24.14
N PRO A 88 10.30 -10.88 25.19
CA PRO A 88 11.69 -10.58 25.53
C PRO A 88 12.70 -10.85 24.40
N GLU A 89 12.46 -11.86 23.55
CA GLU A 89 13.34 -12.19 22.42
C GLU A 89 13.31 -11.08 21.36
N LEU A 90 12.12 -10.67 20.92
CA LEU A 90 11.96 -9.62 19.92
C LEU A 90 12.33 -8.23 20.44
N LYS A 91 12.17 -8.00 21.75
CA LYS A 91 12.61 -6.76 22.40
C LYS A 91 14.14 -6.66 22.46
N ALA A 92 14.82 -7.75 22.79
CA ALA A 92 16.29 -7.81 22.73
C ALA A 92 16.78 -7.60 21.29
N LEU A 93 16.17 -8.32 20.34
CA LEU A 93 16.51 -8.18 18.92
C LEU A 93 16.32 -6.75 18.40
N TRP A 94 15.26 -6.06 18.81
CA TRP A 94 15.04 -4.66 18.43
C TRP A 94 16.11 -3.72 19.01
N ASN A 95 16.52 -3.94 20.27
CA ASN A 95 17.48 -3.07 20.95
C ASN A 95 18.92 -3.25 20.43
N ASP A 96 19.28 -4.47 20.05
CA ASP A 96 20.63 -4.82 19.56
C ASP A 96 20.74 -4.72 18.02
N LEU A 97 19.69 -4.23 17.35
CA LEU A 97 19.60 -4.22 15.90
C LEU A 97 20.61 -3.27 15.28
N ASP A 98 21.41 -3.79 14.34
CA ASP A 98 22.20 -2.98 13.42
C ASP A 98 21.47 -2.76 12.07
N LEU A 99 21.99 -1.84 11.26
CA LEU A 99 21.42 -1.51 9.94
C LEU A 99 22.16 -2.22 8.80
N SER A 100 22.74 -3.40 9.07
CA SER A 100 23.40 -4.21 8.05
C SER A 100 22.39 -5.02 7.21
N TYR A 101 22.88 -5.73 6.19
CA TYR A 101 22.05 -6.66 5.45
C TYR A 101 21.87 -7.98 6.22
N GLU A 102 20.64 -8.49 6.25
CA GLU A 102 20.31 -9.82 6.78
C GLU A 102 20.38 -10.89 5.67
N ASP A 103 20.08 -12.14 6.01
CA ASP A 103 19.83 -13.21 5.06
C ASP A 103 18.87 -12.75 3.93
N PRO A 104 19.22 -12.93 2.63
CA PRO A 104 18.33 -12.60 1.51
C PRO A 104 16.95 -13.29 1.57
N TRP A 105 16.85 -14.43 2.27
CA TRP A 105 15.60 -15.15 2.50
C TRP A 105 14.75 -14.55 3.63
N GLY A 106 15.27 -13.55 4.35
CA GLY A 106 14.70 -13.01 5.59
C GLY A 106 15.10 -13.82 6.81
N SER A 107 15.02 -13.18 7.98
CA SER A 107 15.35 -13.77 9.27
C SER A 107 14.60 -15.07 9.50
N GLU A 108 15.29 -16.01 10.15
CA GLU A 108 14.69 -17.31 10.45
C GLU A 108 13.45 -17.18 11.33
N ILE A 109 13.44 -16.24 12.27
CA ILE A 109 12.30 -16.00 13.16
C ILE A 109 11.08 -15.56 12.35
N LEU A 110 11.24 -14.59 11.43
CA LEU A 110 10.16 -14.15 10.55
C LEU A 110 9.65 -15.31 9.69
N ARG A 111 10.55 -16.08 9.07
CA ARG A 111 10.18 -17.25 8.24
C ARG A 111 9.39 -18.29 9.03
N ARG A 112 9.77 -18.57 10.27
CA ARG A 112 9.06 -19.50 11.17
C ARG A 112 7.65 -19.00 11.48
N GLU A 113 7.47 -17.71 11.75
CA GLU A 113 6.13 -17.15 12.00
C GLU A 113 5.27 -17.13 10.73
N VAL A 114 5.85 -16.79 9.57
CA VAL A 114 5.16 -16.83 8.27
C VAL A 114 4.70 -18.26 7.94
N ALA A 115 5.53 -19.27 8.21
CA ALA A 115 5.19 -20.67 7.94
C ALA A 115 4.01 -21.20 8.77
N LYS A 116 3.68 -20.57 9.90
CA LYS A 116 2.52 -20.91 10.73
C LYS A 116 1.20 -20.34 10.18
N MET A 117 1.23 -19.50 9.15
CA MET A 117 0.02 -18.91 8.60
C MET A 117 -0.63 -19.83 7.57
N HIS A 118 -1.96 -19.91 7.63
CA HIS A 118 -2.78 -20.65 6.69
C HIS A 118 -3.62 -19.72 5.78
N GLU A 119 -3.70 -18.42 6.08
CA GLU A 119 -4.56 -17.45 5.39
C GLU A 119 -3.90 -16.05 5.29
N VAL A 120 -4.32 -15.24 4.31
CA VAL A 120 -3.88 -13.85 4.17
C VAL A 120 -4.74 -12.95 5.07
N GLN A 121 -4.10 -12.17 5.94
CA GLN A 121 -4.76 -11.40 7.00
C GLN A 121 -4.36 -9.91 6.96
N ALA A 122 -5.31 -9.01 7.22
CA ALA A 122 -5.09 -7.56 7.19
C ALA A 122 -4.63 -7.03 8.56
N PHE A 123 -3.32 -6.84 8.73
CA PHE A 123 -2.72 -6.35 9.98
C PHE A 123 -2.77 -4.82 10.17
N GLY A 124 -3.26 -4.06 9.19
CA GLY A 124 -3.32 -2.59 9.28
C GLY A 124 -1.94 -1.91 9.21
N GLN A 125 -0.94 -2.58 8.65
CA GLN A 125 0.45 -2.11 8.61
C GLN A 125 0.99 -2.00 7.16
N PRO A 126 0.31 -1.27 6.25
CA PRO A 126 0.76 -1.15 4.86
C PRO A 126 2.14 -0.46 4.74
N GLY A 127 2.52 0.34 5.73
CA GLY A 127 3.79 1.08 5.74
C GLY A 127 5.04 0.24 6.02
N LEU A 128 4.91 -1.04 6.40
CA LEU A 128 6.08 -1.89 6.67
C LEU A 128 6.83 -2.34 5.41
N GLY A 129 6.13 -2.40 4.28
CA GLY A 129 6.71 -2.87 3.01
C GLY A 129 7.19 -4.33 3.03
N ILE A 130 6.70 -5.15 3.97
CA ILE A 130 7.02 -6.57 4.08
C ILE A 130 5.91 -7.40 3.43
N GLY A 131 6.33 -8.38 2.62
CA GLY A 131 5.47 -9.44 2.08
C GLY A 131 6.28 -10.73 1.93
N TRP A 132 5.61 -11.83 1.64
CA TRP A 132 6.25 -13.14 1.48
C TRP A 132 5.67 -13.91 0.28
N LEU A 133 6.51 -14.79 -0.28
CA LEU A 133 6.13 -15.76 -1.30
C LEU A 133 6.36 -17.16 -0.74
N ILE A 134 5.31 -17.97 -0.68
CA ILE A 134 5.39 -19.37 -0.24
C ILE A 134 5.11 -20.25 -1.46
N SER A 135 6.01 -21.17 -1.79
CA SER A 135 5.80 -22.13 -2.87
C SER A 135 6.53 -23.44 -2.61
N GLN A 136 5.91 -24.55 -2.98
CA GLN A 136 6.57 -25.86 -3.01
C GLN A 136 7.48 -26.01 -4.25
N ASN A 137 7.30 -25.16 -5.26
CA ASN A 137 8.12 -25.19 -6.47
C ASN A 137 9.46 -24.48 -6.22
N LYS A 138 10.48 -25.28 -5.85
CA LYS A 138 11.84 -24.78 -5.60
C LYS A 138 12.45 -24.08 -6.82
N GLY A 139 12.11 -24.52 -8.04
CA GLY A 139 12.58 -23.88 -9.28
C GLY A 139 11.99 -22.48 -9.47
N LEU A 140 10.71 -22.29 -9.13
CA LEU A 140 10.07 -20.97 -9.11
C LEU A 140 10.71 -20.06 -8.06
N LEU A 141 10.87 -20.55 -6.82
CA LEU A 141 11.51 -19.77 -5.76
C LEU A 141 12.92 -19.34 -6.15
N ARG A 142 13.70 -20.23 -6.78
CA ARG A 142 15.04 -19.90 -7.26
C ARG A 142 15.04 -18.77 -8.28
N ARG A 143 14.20 -18.85 -9.31
CA ARG A 143 14.07 -17.78 -10.32
C ARG A 143 13.62 -16.46 -9.72
N MET A 144 12.70 -16.50 -8.75
CA MET A 144 12.24 -15.31 -8.04
C MET A 144 13.35 -14.70 -7.18
N MET A 145 14.18 -15.51 -6.52
CA MET A 145 15.34 -15.03 -5.78
C MET A 145 16.39 -14.40 -6.71
N ASP A 146 16.69 -15.03 -7.85
CA ASP A 146 17.62 -14.47 -8.83
C ASP A 146 17.09 -13.12 -9.39
N TYR A 147 15.76 -12.96 -9.53
CA TYR A 147 15.16 -11.68 -9.94
C TYR A 147 15.10 -10.65 -8.81
N LYS A 148 14.90 -11.09 -7.56
CA LYS A 148 14.84 -10.23 -6.37
C LYS A 148 16.10 -9.38 -6.23
N ASP A 149 17.28 -9.92 -6.53
CA ASP A 149 18.55 -9.20 -6.45
C ASP A 149 18.61 -7.93 -7.32
N TYR A 150 17.81 -7.85 -8.39
CA TYR A 150 17.67 -6.65 -9.23
C TYR A 150 16.76 -5.59 -8.61
N LEU A 151 15.90 -5.97 -7.68
CA LEU A 151 14.90 -5.10 -7.06
C LEU A 151 15.31 -4.66 -5.65
N ILE A 152 15.62 -5.63 -4.79
CA ILE A 152 15.92 -5.44 -3.37
C ILE A 152 16.91 -6.51 -2.89
N LYS A 153 17.98 -6.12 -2.19
CA LYS A 153 18.95 -7.09 -1.65
C LYS A 153 18.42 -7.91 -0.48
N GLY A 154 17.57 -7.31 0.33
CA GLY A 154 17.06 -7.91 1.57
C GLY A 154 15.92 -7.07 2.11
N SER A 155 15.15 -7.64 3.03
CA SER A 155 14.13 -6.88 3.75
C SER A 155 14.81 -6.06 4.86
N PRO A 156 14.35 -4.85 5.19
CA PRO A 156 14.92 -4.07 6.28
C PRO A 156 14.73 -4.78 7.63
N LYS A 157 15.81 -4.98 8.39
CA LYS A 157 15.74 -5.64 9.71
C LYS A 157 14.67 -5.05 10.64
N PRO A 158 14.52 -3.71 10.78
CA PRO A 158 13.47 -3.15 11.63
C PRO A 158 12.07 -3.59 11.19
N SER A 159 11.81 -3.62 9.88
CA SER A 159 10.54 -4.07 9.33
C SER A 159 10.29 -5.55 9.58
N GLU A 160 11.34 -6.39 9.54
CA GLU A 160 11.23 -7.81 9.87
C GLU A 160 10.87 -8.04 11.34
N VAL A 161 11.50 -7.31 12.26
CA VAL A 161 11.21 -7.41 13.70
C VAL A 161 9.76 -6.99 13.97
N ILE A 162 9.33 -5.84 13.45
CA ILE A 162 7.95 -5.36 13.64
C ILE A 162 6.95 -6.33 13.01
N ALA A 163 7.21 -6.85 11.81
CA ALA A 163 6.37 -7.85 11.18
C ALA A 163 6.27 -9.13 12.03
N THR A 164 7.37 -9.58 12.60
CA THR A 164 7.41 -10.77 13.47
C THR A 164 6.60 -10.55 14.75
N ILE A 165 6.73 -9.39 15.40
CA ILE A 165 5.90 -9.02 16.56
C ILE A 165 4.42 -9.07 16.20
N SER A 166 4.05 -8.51 15.05
CA SER A 166 2.68 -8.51 14.55
C SER A 166 2.16 -9.93 14.28
N LEU A 167 2.96 -10.81 13.70
CA LEU A 167 2.59 -12.21 13.43
C LEU A 167 2.39 -13.02 14.73
N ARG A 168 3.24 -12.83 15.73
CA ARG A 168 3.09 -13.45 17.06
C ARG A 168 1.85 -12.96 17.79
N ASN A 169 1.46 -11.71 17.56
CA ASN A 169 0.28 -11.07 18.18
C ASN A 169 -0.94 -10.99 17.25
N ARG A 170 -0.96 -11.77 16.16
CA ARG A 170 -1.98 -11.65 15.09
C ARG A 170 -3.42 -11.69 15.60
N GLU A 171 -3.73 -12.61 16.52
CA GLU A 171 -5.09 -12.80 17.02
C GLU A 171 -5.59 -11.54 17.75
N LYS A 172 -4.72 -10.92 18.55
CA LYS A 172 -5.03 -9.68 19.26
C LYS A 172 -5.26 -8.53 18.29
N ILE A 173 -4.38 -8.37 17.29
CA ILE A 173 -4.48 -7.33 16.26
C ILE A 173 -5.77 -7.51 15.44
N LEU A 174 -6.03 -8.73 14.97
CA LEU A 174 -7.21 -9.03 14.16
C LEU A 174 -8.50 -8.84 14.96
N LYS A 175 -8.54 -9.26 16.23
CA LYS A 175 -9.70 -9.03 17.09
C LYS A 175 -9.99 -7.53 17.25
N ALA A 176 -8.96 -6.70 17.40
CA ALA A 176 -9.12 -5.25 17.47
C ALA A 176 -9.63 -4.67 16.14
N ASN A 177 -9.04 -5.09 15.01
CA ASN A 177 -9.45 -4.64 13.68
C ASN A 177 -10.88 -5.06 13.33
N LEU A 178 -11.25 -6.30 13.60
CA LEU A 178 -12.61 -6.83 13.37
C LEU A 178 -13.65 -6.08 14.20
N LYS A 179 -13.31 -5.66 15.43
CA LYS A 179 -14.21 -4.84 16.24
C LYS A 179 -14.51 -3.49 15.57
N ILE A 180 -13.50 -2.86 14.97
CA ILE A 180 -13.65 -1.60 14.23
C ILE A 180 -14.49 -1.85 12.97
N ILE A 181 -14.11 -2.85 12.17
CA ILE A 181 -14.77 -3.20 10.91
C ILE A 181 -16.26 -3.51 11.13
N ASN A 182 -16.60 -4.38 12.09
CA ASN A 182 -17.98 -4.77 12.33
C ASN A 182 -18.84 -3.57 12.76
N LYS A 183 -18.34 -2.77 13.71
CA LYS A 183 -19.01 -1.53 14.13
C LYS A 183 -19.24 -0.57 12.95
N ASN A 184 -18.23 -0.45 12.09
CA ASN A 184 -18.28 0.42 10.92
C ASN A 184 -19.26 -0.07 9.86
N LEU A 185 -19.35 -1.38 9.64
CA LEU A 185 -20.34 -1.98 8.76
C LEU A 185 -21.76 -1.71 9.26
N ASP A 186 -22.00 -1.76 10.58
CA ASP A 186 -23.32 -1.45 11.15
C ASP A 186 -23.71 0.02 10.92
N ILE A 187 -22.73 0.94 10.96
CA ILE A 187 -22.95 2.35 10.59
C ILE A 187 -23.31 2.48 9.11
N LEU A 188 -22.61 1.75 8.23
CA LEU A 188 -22.86 1.78 6.79
C LEU A 188 -24.21 1.16 6.44
N ASP A 189 -24.62 0.07 7.08
CA ASP A 189 -25.93 -0.54 6.87
C ASP A 189 -27.05 0.46 7.16
N GLY A 190 -27.00 1.14 8.32
CA GLY A 190 -27.98 2.17 8.66
C GLY A 190 -27.95 3.36 7.70
N PHE A 191 -26.77 3.79 7.26
CA PHE A 191 -26.63 4.88 6.30
C PHE A 191 -27.20 4.51 4.92
N PHE A 192 -26.86 3.34 4.39
CA PHE A 192 -27.30 2.94 3.06
C PHE A 192 -28.76 2.50 3.01
N ASP A 193 -29.34 2.03 4.12
CA ASP A 193 -30.79 1.80 4.21
C ASP A 193 -31.59 3.13 4.10
N GLU A 194 -31.08 4.20 4.73
CA GLU A 194 -31.66 5.56 4.63
C GLU A 194 -31.62 6.11 3.19
N PHE A 195 -30.57 5.79 2.43
CA PHE A 195 -30.34 6.26 1.06
C PHE A 195 -30.50 5.14 0.00
N LYS A 196 -31.37 4.16 0.27
CA LYS A 196 -31.59 2.99 -0.62
C LYS A 196 -32.17 3.34 -2.00
N ASP A 197 -32.75 4.53 -2.14
CA ASP A 197 -33.26 5.08 -3.40
C ASP A 197 -32.13 5.46 -4.36
N ILE A 198 -30.96 5.85 -3.82
CA ILE A 198 -29.81 6.31 -4.60
C ILE A 198 -28.57 5.42 -4.52
N PHE A 199 -28.54 4.46 -3.59
CA PHE A 199 -27.45 3.50 -3.50
C PHE A 199 -27.94 2.05 -3.57
N GLU A 200 -27.09 1.19 -4.11
CA GLU A 200 -27.22 -0.26 -3.95
C GLU A 200 -26.06 -0.75 -3.10
N TRP A 201 -26.39 -1.17 -1.88
CA TRP A 201 -25.43 -1.62 -0.87
C TRP A 201 -25.55 -3.13 -0.68
N HIS A 202 -24.41 -3.80 -0.78
CA HIS A 202 -24.26 -5.22 -0.44
C HIS A 202 -23.22 -5.34 0.66
N ARG A 203 -23.64 -5.76 1.86
CA ARG A 203 -22.75 -5.88 3.01
C ARG A 203 -21.63 -6.88 2.69
N PRO A 204 -20.35 -6.47 2.75
CA PRO A 204 -19.23 -7.36 2.47
C PRO A 204 -19.02 -8.36 3.61
N HIS A 205 -18.62 -9.58 3.26
CA HIS A 205 -18.29 -10.64 4.21
C HIS A 205 -16.84 -10.59 4.72
N GLY A 206 -15.99 -9.77 4.10
CA GLY A 206 -14.58 -9.67 4.45
C GLY A 206 -13.88 -8.49 3.79
N GLY A 207 -12.68 -8.19 4.29
CA GLY A 207 -11.89 -7.04 3.85
C GLY A 207 -12.20 -5.76 4.63
N THR A 208 -11.72 -4.64 4.10
CA THR A 208 -11.76 -3.29 4.70
C THR A 208 -12.37 -2.25 3.77
N MET A 209 -12.83 -2.70 2.59
CA MET A 209 -13.41 -1.87 1.55
C MET A 209 -14.41 -2.68 0.71
N THR A 210 -15.31 -1.99 0.03
CA THR A 210 -16.23 -2.60 -0.93
C THR A 210 -16.63 -1.58 -2.00
N LEU A 211 -17.34 -2.04 -3.02
CA LEU A 211 -17.96 -1.22 -4.05
C LEU A 211 -19.44 -1.02 -3.73
N VAL A 212 -19.92 0.20 -3.95
CA VAL A 212 -21.32 0.59 -3.78
C VAL A 212 -21.81 1.16 -5.09
N LYS A 213 -22.98 0.72 -5.56
CA LYS A 213 -23.55 1.26 -6.79
C LYS A 213 -24.22 2.59 -6.51
N VAL A 214 -24.00 3.57 -7.36
CA VAL A 214 -24.77 4.82 -7.37
C VAL A 214 -25.89 4.74 -8.40
N LYS A 215 -27.07 5.23 -8.04
CA LYS A 215 -28.28 5.25 -8.87
C LYS A 215 -29.16 6.45 -8.54
N GLY A 216 -30.29 6.58 -9.24
CA GLY A 216 -31.25 7.65 -9.01
C GLY A 216 -30.63 9.04 -9.20
N TRP A 217 -31.09 10.02 -8.42
CA TRP A 217 -30.61 11.40 -8.51
C TRP A 217 -29.13 11.56 -8.14
N ALA A 218 -28.57 10.67 -7.31
CA ALA A 218 -27.15 10.76 -6.96
C ALA A 218 -26.22 10.44 -8.14
N ALA A 219 -26.66 9.61 -9.10
CA ALA A 219 -25.91 9.32 -10.31
C ALA A 219 -25.91 10.50 -11.30
N GLU A 220 -26.78 11.48 -11.08
CA GLU A 220 -26.87 12.71 -11.88
C GLU A 220 -26.09 13.88 -11.24
N LEU A 221 -25.49 13.67 -10.07
CA LEU A 221 -24.71 14.69 -9.37
C LEU A 221 -23.35 14.92 -10.02
N GLY A 222 -22.90 16.18 -9.98
CA GLY A 222 -21.61 16.59 -10.52
C GLY A 222 -21.65 16.93 -12.01
N LYS A 223 -20.47 17.20 -12.59
CA LYS A 223 -20.34 17.61 -14.00
C LYS A 223 -20.48 16.46 -14.99
N LYS A 224 -20.12 15.25 -14.55
CA LYS A 224 -20.27 14.00 -15.30
C LYS A 224 -21.37 13.20 -14.62
N LYS A 225 -22.07 12.35 -15.37
CA LYS A 225 -22.99 11.37 -14.78
C LYS A 225 -22.22 10.16 -14.24
N GLY A 226 -22.88 9.36 -13.42
CA GLY A 226 -22.34 8.13 -12.84
C GLY A 226 -21.47 8.35 -11.61
N ALA A 227 -20.71 7.33 -11.26
CA ALA A 227 -19.89 7.31 -10.05
C ALA A 227 -18.78 8.36 -10.06
N SER A 228 -18.20 8.69 -11.22
CA SER A 228 -17.21 9.76 -11.34
C SER A 228 -17.80 11.12 -10.97
N GLY A 229 -19.02 11.39 -11.45
CA GLY A 229 -19.77 12.59 -11.11
C GLY A 229 -20.00 12.74 -9.62
N PHE A 230 -20.54 11.68 -9.03
CA PHE A 230 -20.80 11.62 -7.60
C PHE A 230 -19.53 11.79 -6.75
N CYS A 231 -18.44 11.11 -7.10
CA CYS A 231 -17.16 11.25 -6.38
C CYS A 231 -16.60 12.67 -6.48
N GLN A 232 -16.73 13.31 -7.65
CA GLN A 232 -16.30 14.71 -7.83
C GLN A 232 -17.17 15.66 -6.99
N PHE A 233 -18.49 15.47 -6.99
CA PHE A 233 -19.42 16.25 -6.19
C PHE A 233 -19.11 16.13 -4.68
N ALA A 234 -18.85 14.91 -4.19
CA ALA A 234 -18.48 14.67 -2.80
C ALA A 234 -17.15 15.35 -2.42
N MET A 235 -16.20 15.40 -3.35
CA MET A 235 -14.95 16.15 -3.17
C MET A 235 -15.19 17.66 -3.13
N ASP A 236 -15.94 18.20 -4.09
CA ASP A 236 -16.14 19.64 -4.25
C ASP A 236 -16.95 20.24 -3.08
N GLU A 237 -18.03 19.57 -2.66
CA GLU A 237 -18.97 20.10 -1.65
C GLU A 237 -18.62 19.74 -0.21
N GLY A 238 -17.84 18.66 -0.02
CA GLY A 238 -17.57 18.09 1.30
C GLY A 238 -16.11 17.79 1.59
N GLN A 239 -15.22 17.95 0.61
CA GLN A 239 -13.83 17.50 0.70
C GLN A 239 -13.74 16.01 1.08
N ILE A 240 -14.66 15.21 0.54
CA ILE A 240 -14.76 13.77 0.83
C ILE A 240 -14.18 13.01 -0.37
N MET A 241 -13.14 12.24 -0.10
CA MET A 241 -12.50 11.44 -1.14
C MET A 241 -13.07 10.03 -1.18
N LEU A 242 -13.80 9.74 -2.24
CA LEU A 242 -14.19 8.40 -2.70
C LEU A 242 -13.33 8.01 -3.91
N VAL A 243 -13.48 6.80 -4.45
CA VAL A 243 -12.82 6.41 -5.70
C VAL A 243 -13.84 5.81 -6.66
N PRO A 244 -14.04 6.38 -7.87
CA PRO A 244 -14.95 5.80 -8.85
C PRO A 244 -14.40 4.48 -9.42
N SER A 245 -15.30 3.59 -9.80
CA SER A 245 -14.98 2.21 -10.19
C SER A 245 -14.23 2.08 -11.52
N HIS A 246 -14.35 3.07 -12.42
CA HIS A 246 -13.62 3.06 -13.70
C HIS A 246 -12.10 3.06 -13.53
N ILE A 247 -11.59 3.55 -12.39
CA ILE A 247 -10.16 3.48 -12.03
C ILE A 247 -9.69 2.03 -11.89
N PHE A 248 -10.60 1.10 -11.58
CA PHE A 248 -10.34 -0.34 -11.48
C PHE A 248 -10.75 -1.10 -12.75
N GLY A 249 -11.06 -0.40 -13.85
CA GLY A 249 -11.51 -1.03 -15.11
C GLY A 249 -12.95 -1.57 -15.06
N ILE A 250 -13.76 -1.10 -14.13
CA ILE A 250 -15.18 -1.47 -13.97
C ILE A 250 -16.05 -0.34 -14.56
N GLU A 251 -17.27 -0.65 -15.02
CA GLU A 251 -18.24 0.37 -15.44
C GLU A 251 -18.42 1.48 -14.39
N ASP A 252 -18.61 2.74 -14.81
CA ASP A 252 -18.67 3.93 -13.95
C ASP A 252 -20.01 4.07 -13.18
N SER A 253 -20.49 2.96 -12.64
CA SER A 253 -21.73 2.85 -11.86
C SER A 253 -21.47 2.62 -10.38
N PHE A 254 -20.22 2.38 -9.98
CA PHE A 254 -19.85 2.06 -8.60
C PHE A 254 -18.78 3.02 -8.07
N PHE A 255 -18.75 3.20 -6.76
CA PHE A 255 -17.64 3.84 -6.08
C PHE A 255 -17.13 2.96 -4.94
N ARG A 256 -15.84 3.05 -4.67
CA ARG A 256 -15.18 2.34 -3.58
C ARG A 256 -15.32 3.11 -2.28
N ILE A 257 -15.77 2.41 -1.25
CA ILE A 257 -15.80 2.91 0.13
C ILE A 257 -14.95 2.04 1.04
N GLY A 258 -14.15 2.67 1.89
CA GLY A 258 -13.35 2.04 2.95
C GLY A 258 -14.05 2.13 4.30
N PHE A 259 -13.97 1.05 5.07
CA PHE A 259 -14.58 0.92 6.40
C PHE A 259 -13.63 0.34 7.45
N GLY A 260 -12.32 0.32 7.17
CA GLY A 260 -11.31 -0.20 8.07
C GLY A 260 -10.83 0.75 9.18
N ARG A 261 -11.19 2.04 9.14
CA ARG A 261 -10.62 3.10 10.00
C ARG A 261 -11.61 3.64 11.04
N ASN A 262 -11.09 4.18 12.15
CA ASN A 262 -11.91 4.65 13.27
C ASN A 262 -12.70 5.94 12.99
N ASP A 263 -12.28 6.73 12.01
CA ASP A 263 -12.87 8.01 11.62
C ASP A 263 -14.08 7.87 10.67
N LEU A 264 -14.50 6.63 10.37
CA LEU A 264 -15.61 6.38 9.44
C LEU A 264 -16.89 7.11 9.84
N LYS A 265 -17.21 7.14 11.13
CA LYS A 265 -18.43 7.79 11.64
C LYS A 265 -18.50 9.27 11.23
N ASP A 266 -17.38 9.98 11.34
CA ASP A 266 -17.31 11.41 11.00
C ASP A 266 -17.35 11.60 9.48
N CYS A 267 -16.70 10.70 8.73
CA CYS A 267 -16.75 10.70 7.28
C CYS A 267 -18.16 10.45 6.73
N VAL A 268 -18.90 9.49 7.29
CA VAL A 268 -20.30 9.19 6.91
C VAL A 268 -21.22 10.35 7.28
N LYS A 269 -21.01 10.99 8.44
CA LYS A 269 -21.74 12.20 8.81
C LYS A 269 -21.53 13.34 7.81
N ALA A 270 -20.28 13.55 7.37
CA ALA A 270 -19.97 14.53 6.33
C ALA A 270 -20.64 14.18 5.00
N LEU A 271 -20.61 12.90 4.59
CA LEU A 271 -21.24 12.44 3.35
C LEU A 271 -22.76 12.65 3.37
N LYS A 272 -23.39 12.33 4.50
CA LYS A 272 -24.83 12.60 4.72
C LYS A 272 -25.15 14.08 4.54
N ALA A 273 -24.35 14.97 5.12
CA ALA A 273 -24.56 16.42 5.00
C ALA A 273 -24.44 16.89 3.54
N VAL A 274 -23.51 16.34 2.77
CA VAL A 274 -23.35 16.64 1.33
C VAL A 274 -24.54 16.14 0.51
N LEU A 275 -25.00 14.92 0.77
CA LEU A 275 -26.15 14.33 0.07
C LEU A 275 -27.44 15.14 0.30
N LEU A 276 -27.67 15.61 1.53
CA LEU A 276 -28.85 16.43 1.82
C LEU A 276 -28.85 17.78 1.08
N LYS A 277 -27.67 18.33 0.76
CA LYS A 277 -27.55 19.54 -0.10
C LYS A 277 -27.82 19.23 -1.57
N GLY A 278 -27.39 18.07 -2.05
CA GLY A 278 -27.56 17.64 -3.45
C GLY A 278 -28.95 17.09 -3.77
N LYS A 279 -29.80 16.88 -2.77
CA LYS A 279 -31.15 16.33 -2.97
C LYS A 279 -32.00 17.30 -3.81
N PRO A 280 -32.61 16.85 -4.92
CA PRO A 280 -33.51 17.68 -5.70
C PRO A 280 -34.65 18.24 -4.83
N GLN A 281 -34.89 19.54 -4.91
CA GLN A 281 -36.06 20.14 -4.26
C GLN A 281 -37.32 19.76 -5.04
N PRO A 282 -38.45 19.50 -4.36
CA PRO A 282 -39.72 19.32 -5.04
C PRO A 282 -40.03 20.57 -5.89
N PRO A 283 -40.68 20.42 -7.05
CA PRO A 283 -41.09 21.56 -7.85
C PRO A 283 -41.96 22.50 -6.98
N PRO A 284 -41.84 23.83 -7.16
CA PRO A 284 -42.69 24.76 -6.43
C PRO A 284 -44.17 24.43 -6.72
N PRO A 285 -45.07 24.62 -5.73
CA PRO A 285 -46.49 24.36 -5.94
C PRO A 285 -46.98 25.19 -7.13
N VAL A 286 -47.66 24.53 -8.06
CA VAL A 286 -48.34 25.19 -9.17
C VAL A 286 -49.39 26.11 -8.57
N GLN A 287 -49.25 27.42 -8.78
CA GLN A 287 -50.32 28.36 -8.46
C GLN A 287 -51.45 28.12 -9.46
N GLU A 288 -52.56 27.56 -8.99
CA GLU A 288 -53.82 27.49 -9.74
C GLU A 288 -54.46 28.89 -9.87
#